data_AF-A0A1H3XFD9-F1
#
_entry.id   AF-A0A1H3XFD9-F1
#
_cell.length_a   1.000
_cell.length_b   1.000
_cell.length_c   1.000
_cell.angle_alpha   90.00
_cell.angle_beta   90.00
_cell.angle_gamma   90.00
#
_symmetry.space_group_name_H-M   'P 1'
#
loop_
_entity.id
_entity.type
_entity.pdbx_description
1 polymer ?
#
loop_
_entity_poly.entity_id
_entity_poly.type
_entity_poly.pdbx_seq_one_letter_code
_entity_poly.pdbx_strand_id
1 'polypeptide(L)' 'MKANERVVFLFNGDVKTAVKAQECSNVKSHFKLANKLTKLLTESFGSGEIRWTNSYSEIEVDDDFLLEWDS' A
#
# COMPACT_ATOMS: atom_id res chain seq x y z
N MET A 1 1.25 4.22 -3.50
CA MET A 1 1.61 5.02 -2.32
C MET A 1 3.10 5.35 -2.41
N LYS A 2 3.47 6.63 -2.34
CA LYS A 2 4.88 7.03 -2.22
C LYS A 2 5.27 6.90 -0.75
N ALA A 3 6.17 5.98 -0.42
CA ALA A 3 6.63 5.79 0.95
C ALA A 3 7.82 6.71 1.26
N ASN A 4 8.76 6.84 0.32
CA ASN A 4 9.77 7.90 0.33
C ASN A 4 10.17 8.26 -1.12
N GLU A 5 11.29 8.96 -1.34
CA GLU A 5 11.76 9.34 -2.68
C GLU A 5 12.27 8.17 -3.55
N ARG A 6 12.62 7.05 -2.94
CA ARG A 6 13.25 5.88 -3.57
C ARG A 6 12.34 4.64 -3.59
N VAL A 7 11.33 4.60 -2.72
CA VAL A 7 10.45 3.45 -2.53
C VAL A 7 8.98 3.82 -2.72
N VAL A 8 8.32 3.06 -3.59
CA VAL A 8 6.89 3.20 -3.92
C VAL A 8 6.19 1.84 -3.81
N PHE A 9 5.03 1.82 -3.15
CA PHE A 9 4.14 0.67 -3.15
C PHE A 9 3.13 0.82 -4.28
N LEU A 10 3.17 -0.12 -5.23
CA LEU A 10 2.25 -0.19 -6.36
C LEU A 10 1.10 -1.15 -6.04
N PHE A 11 -0.11 -0.61 -5.99
CA PHE A 11 -1.33 -1.42 -5.88
C PHE A 11 -1.92 -1.61 -7.27
N ASN A 12 -1.78 -2.82 -7.80
CA ASN A 12 -2.40 -3.16 -9.07
C ASN A 12 -3.92 -3.26 -8.92
N GLY A 13 -4.63 -2.87 -9.98
CA GLY A 13 -6.08 -2.94 -10.05
C GLY A 13 -6.54 -3.51 -11.39
N ASP A 14 -7.73 -3.11 -11.80
CA ASP A 14 -8.34 -3.51 -13.08
C ASP A 14 -8.34 -2.33 -14.09
N VAL A 15 -8.85 -2.58 -15.29
CA VAL A 15 -8.96 -1.59 -16.36
C VAL A 15 -9.97 -0.51 -15.97
N LYS A 16 -9.48 0.74 -15.93
CA LYS A 16 -10.31 1.92 -15.69
C LYS A 16 -11.19 2.23 -16.90
N THR A 17 -12.50 2.11 -16.72
CA THR A 17 -13.52 2.35 -17.78
C THR A 17 -14.30 3.66 -17.61
N ALA A 18 -14.09 4.39 -16.51
CA ALA A 18 -14.74 5.67 -16.23
C ALA A 18 -13.71 6.77 -15.92
N VAL A 19 -14.11 8.05 -16.05
CA VAL A 19 -13.23 9.21 -15.83
C VAL A 19 -12.66 9.22 -14.41
N LYS A 20 -13.49 8.97 -13.39
CA LYS A 20 -13.05 8.82 -12.00
C LYS A 20 -12.98 7.34 -11.61
N ALA A 21 -11.90 6.96 -10.93
CA ALA A 21 -11.70 5.58 -10.46
C ALA A 21 -12.79 5.12 -9.47
N GLN A 22 -13.31 6.05 -8.65
CA GLN A 22 -14.37 5.79 -7.67
C GLN A 22 -15.73 5.47 -8.33
N GLU A 23 -15.92 5.93 -9.56
CA GLU A 23 -17.14 5.75 -10.37
C GLU A 23 -17.00 4.55 -11.33
N CYS A 24 -15.80 3.95 -11.44
CA CYS A 24 -15.55 2.76 -12.25
C CYS A 24 -15.86 1.49 -11.45
N SER A 25 -16.86 0.71 -11.88
CA SER A 25 -17.25 -0.56 -11.24
C SER A 25 -16.05 -1.50 -11.05
N ASN A 26 -15.20 -1.58 -12.06
CA ASN A 26 -14.07 -2.51 -12.12
C ASN A 26 -12.93 -2.10 -11.17
N VAL A 27 -12.76 -0.79 -10.92
CA VAL A 27 -11.62 -0.27 -10.14
C VAL A 27 -12.01 0.14 -8.73
N LYS A 28 -13.30 0.36 -8.44
CA LYS A 28 -13.77 0.90 -7.16
C LYS A 28 -13.35 0.05 -5.96
N SER A 29 -13.45 -1.27 -6.05
CA SER A 29 -13.01 -2.21 -4.99
C SER A 29 -11.50 -2.14 -4.77
N HIS A 30 -10.71 -2.19 -5.85
CA HIS A 30 -9.26 -2.06 -5.81
C HIS A 30 -8.81 -0.72 -5.21
N PHE A 31 -9.49 0.37 -5.56
CA PHE A 31 -9.20 1.70 -5.01
C PHE A 31 -9.45 1.75 -3.50
N LYS A 32 -10.55 1.18 -3.02
CA LYS A 32 -10.85 1.10 -1.58
C LYS A 32 -9.80 0.26 -0.84
N LEU A 33 -9.43 -0.89 -1.40
CA LEU A 33 -8.40 -1.76 -0.84
C LEU A 33 -7.05 -1.04 -0.79
N ALA A 34 -6.62 -0.40 -1.87
CA ALA A 34 -5.36 0.35 -1.92
C ALA A 34 -5.28 1.44 -0.84
N ASN A 35 -6.38 2.15 -0.56
CA ASN A 35 -6.42 3.13 0.53
C ASN A 35 -6.33 2.48 1.90
N LYS A 36 -6.99 1.33 2.12
CA LYS A 36 -6.90 0.57 3.37
C LYS A 36 -5.47 0.09 3.61
N LEU A 37 -4.85 -0.54 2.61
CA LEU A 37 -3.47 -1.00 2.66
C LEU A 37 -2.48 0.15 2.87
N THR A 38 -2.71 1.29 2.23
CA THR A 38 -1.88 2.50 2.45
C THR A 38 -1.88 2.92 3.92
N LYS A 39 -3.05 2.92 4.57
CA LYS A 39 -3.16 3.27 5.98
C LYS A 39 -2.40 2.28 6.87
N LEU A 40 -2.60 0.98 6.66
CA LEU A 40 -1.93 -0.07 7.42
C LEU A 40 -0.40 -0.01 7.26
N LEU A 41 0.10 0.17 6.03
CA LEU A 41 1.53 0.33 5.78
C LEU A 41 2.09 1.56 6.51
N THR A 42 1.38 2.70 6.49
CA THR A 42 1.79 3.90 7.24
C THR A 42 1.85 3.62 8.75
N GLU A 43 0.88 2.88 9.29
CA GLU A 43 0.87 2.48 10.70
C GLU A 43 2.05 1.56 11.04
N SER A 44 2.34 0.57 10.20
CA SER A 44 3.49 -0.35 10.40
C SER A 44 4.85 0.34 10.28
N PHE A 45 4.99 1.38 9.45
CA PHE A 45 6.18 2.25 9.49
C PHE A 45 6.28 3.03 10.82
N GLY A 46 5.14 3.49 11.36
CA GLY A 46 5.10 4.25 12.60
C GLY A 46 5.36 3.41 13.85
N SER A 47 4.96 2.13 13.85
CA SER A 47 5.18 1.17 14.93
C SER A 47 6.58 0.54 14.91
N GLY A 48 7.28 0.59 13.76
CA GLY A 48 8.60 -0.03 13.57
C GLY A 48 8.56 -1.48 13.12
N GLU A 49 7.39 -1.99 12.72
CA GLU A 49 7.24 -3.30 12.07
C GLU A 49 7.84 -3.31 10.66
N ILE A 50 7.65 -2.20 9.92
CA ILE A 50 8.37 -1.94 8.68
C ILE A 50 9.45 -0.92 8.96
N ARG A 51 10.71 -1.27 8.64
CA ARG A 51 11.88 -0.44 8.90
C ARG A 51 12.57 -0.09 7.59
N TRP A 52 13.21 1.07 7.55
CA TRP A 52 14.06 1.43 6.44
C TRP A 52 15.43 0.79 6.61
N THR A 53 15.97 0.24 5.52
CA THR A 53 17.42 -0.05 5.43
C THR A 53 18.22 1.25 5.61
N ASN A 54 19.50 1.13 5.97
CA ASN A 54 20.39 2.29 6.15
C ASN A 54 20.45 3.24 4.95
N SER A 55 20.24 2.72 3.73
CA SER A 55 20.25 3.49 2.47
C SER A 55 18.89 4.10 2.11
N TYR A 56 17.81 3.81 2.85
CA TYR A 56 16.43 4.20 2.55
C TYR A 56 15.94 3.78 1.15
N SER A 57 16.61 2.82 0.50
CA SER A 57 16.25 2.30 -0.82
C SER A 57 15.37 1.06 -0.75
N GLU A 58 15.35 0.40 0.41
CA GLU A 58 14.65 -0.86 0.67
C GLU A 58 14.04 -0.83 2.07
N ILE A 59 13.12 -1.75 2.31
CA ILE A 59 12.48 -1.96 3.61
C ILE A 59 12.92 -3.30 4.19
N GLU A 60 12.92 -3.38 5.51
CA GLU A 60 13.11 -4.60 6.28
C GLU A 60 11.84 -4.85 7.11
N VAL A 61 11.46 -6.11 7.20
CA VAL A 61 10.37 -6.63 8.03
C VAL A 61 10.85 -7.91 8.69
N ASP A 62 10.21 -8.31 9.79
CA ASP A 62 10.47 -9.60 10.41
C ASP A 62 9.86 -10.74 9.55
N ASP A 63 10.42 -11.95 9.64
CA ASP A 63 10.02 -13.09 8.78
C ASP A 63 8.55 -13.50 8.95
N ASP A 64 7.96 -13.20 10.11
CA ASP A 64 6.57 -13.45 10.46
C ASP A 64 5.65 -12.25 10.22
N PHE A 65 6.16 -11.18 9.60
CA PHE A 65 5.37 -9.98 9.33
C PHE A 65 4.20 -10.29 8.39
N LEU A 66 2.99 -10.02 8.88
CA LEU A 66 1.75 -10.11 8.13
C LEU A 66 1.01 -8.78 8.18
N LEU A 67 0.56 -8.31 7.02
CA LEU A 67 -0.35 -7.18 6.94
C LEU A 67 -1.78 -7.73 7.00
N GLU A 68 -2.41 -7.64 8.17
CA GLU A 68 -3.76 -8.17 8.38
C GLU A 68 -4.84 -7.11 8.12
N TRP A 69 -5.94 -7.53 7.49
CA TRP A 69 -7.12 -6.69 7.36
C TRP A 69 -8.40 -7.52 7.21
N ASP A 70 -9.50 -7.03 7.80
CA ASP A 70 -10.81 -7.64 7.57
C ASP A 70 -11.27 -7.41 6.13
N SER A 71 -11.66 -8.47 5.43
CA SER A 71 -12.18 -8.44 4.05
C SER A 71 -13.67 -8.19 3.98
#